data_AF-A0A1B9JTS9-F1
#
_entry.id   AF-A0A1B9JTS9-F1
#
_cell.length_a   1.000
_cell.length_b   1.000
_cell.length_c   1.000
_cell.angle_alpha   90.00
_cell.angle_beta   90.00
_cell.angle_gamma   90.00
#
_symmetry.space_group_name_H-M   'P 1'
#
loop_
_entity.id
_entity.type
_entity.pdbx_description
1 polymer ?
#
loop_
_entity_poly.entity_id
_entity_poly.type
_entity_poly.pdbx_seq_one_letter_code
_entity_poly.pdbx_strand_id
1 'polypeptide(L)'
;MLIVALICTLIGGVIFAITLFKPRHKLVQIASYLLFLLGVWAVSPVNNLRQPKVVSPSQVVYRFDENRYLLLTGYRCQGQLYFIDDKEQVYYLLSAGSREIYTEPYRHPAKNYISIPLSDISAINTSIDGGRSFRNIHVADGYWLGDHDSPQYDVVNDQAFILAKDGNLHASERPFGTKAPYMLSKRDQHKKILGRSQIIPDTIPPIPDDYTGWDKMQCDYDDNDTILPDNHPLLEVFQQWLGTAN
;
A
#
# COMPACT_ATOMS: atom_id res chain seq x y z
N MET A 1 25.39 -23.81 20.24
CA MET A 1 24.39 -24.38 21.17
C MET A 1 23.86 -25.73 20.71
N LEU A 2 23.50 -25.91 19.43
CA LEU A 2 22.97 -27.18 18.90
C LEU A 2 23.92 -28.39 19.06
N ILE A 3 25.20 -28.21 18.76
CA ILE A 3 26.24 -29.27 18.87
C ILE A 3 26.39 -29.76 20.32
N VAL A 4 26.36 -28.84 21.29
CA VAL A 4 26.44 -29.18 22.72
C VAL A 4 25.19 -29.97 23.16
N ALA A 5 24.01 -29.60 22.67
CA ALA A 5 22.77 -30.32 22.97
C ALA A 5 22.74 -31.75 22.37
N LEU A 6 23.28 -31.93 21.16
CA LEU A 6 23.44 -33.26 20.54
C LEU A 6 24.43 -34.15 21.29
N ILE A 7 25.52 -33.56 21.78
CA ILE A 7 26.49 -34.30 22.61
C ILE A 7 25.86 -34.70 23.95
N CYS A 8 25.12 -33.80 24.61
CA CYS A 8 24.43 -34.10 25.87
C CYS A 8 23.35 -35.17 25.73
N THR A 9 22.58 -35.18 24.62
CA THR A 9 21.58 -36.24 24.35
C THR A 9 22.23 -37.60 24.15
N LEU A 10 23.29 -37.67 23.34
CA LEU A 10 24.01 -38.93 23.10
C LEU A 10 24.66 -39.47 24.38
N ILE A 11 25.40 -38.63 25.10
CA ILE A 11 26.10 -39.04 26.33
C ILE A 11 25.10 -39.44 27.42
N GLY A 12 24.05 -38.63 27.63
CA GLY A 12 23.01 -38.90 28.63
C GLY A 12 22.26 -40.21 28.32
N GLY A 13 21.88 -40.41 27.05
CA GLY A 13 21.16 -41.61 26.62
C GLY A 13 21.99 -42.89 26.74
N VAL A 14 23.27 -42.85 26.35
CA VAL A 14 24.17 -44.02 26.45
C VAL A 14 24.44 -44.40 27.91
N ILE A 15 24.73 -43.42 28.78
CA ILE A 15 24.98 -43.69 30.21
C ILE A 15 23.72 -44.23 30.88
N PHE A 16 22.55 -43.65 30.58
CA PHE A 16 21.28 -44.14 31.10
C PHE A 16 21.03 -45.61 30.71
N ALA A 17 21.23 -45.95 29.43
CA ALA A 17 21.09 -47.32 28.93
C ALA A 17 22.03 -48.31 29.63
N ILE A 18 23.30 -47.94 29.85
CA ILE A 18 24.27 -48.80 30.56
C ILE A 18 23.85 -49.04 32.02
N THR A 19 23.31 -48.01 32.70
CA THR A 19 22.90 -48.13 34.11
C THR A 19 21.64 -48.97 34.32
N LEU A 20 20.79 -49.15 33.30
CA LEU A 20 19.63 -50.03 33.36
C LEU A 20 20.01 -51.51 33.51
N PHE A 21 21.11 -51.94 32.91
CA PHE A 21 21.59 -53.32 32.99
C PHE A 21 22.44 -53.61 34.24
N LYS A 22 22.88 -52.59 34.98
CA LYS A 22 23.76 -52.73 36.15
C LYS A 22 23.39 -51.71 37.24
N PRO A 23 22.32 -51.96 38.02
CA PRO A 23 21.67 -50.96 38.86
C PRO A 23 22.40 -50.70 40.20
N ARG A 24 23.71 -50.42 40.14
CA ARG A 24 24.53 -50.17 41.34
C ARG A 24 24.52 -48.70 41.80
N HIS A 25 24.14 -47.75 40.94
CA HIS A 25 24.23 -46.31 41.22
C HIS A 25 22.98 -45.52 40.78
N LYS A 26 21.93 -45.50 41.63
CA LYS A 26 20.65 -44.80 41.34
C LYS A 26 20.80 -43.30 41.02
N LEU A 27 21.74 -42.62 41.68
CA LEU A 27 21.99 -41.19 41.44
C LEU A 27 22.51 -40.90 40.03
N VAL A 28 23.38 -41.77 39.51
CA VAL A 28 23.94 -41.64 38.15
C VAL A 28 22.87 -41.89 37.09
N GLN A 29 21.95 -42.83 37.36
CA GLN A 29 20.81 -43.10 36.50
C GLN A 29 19.85 -41.89 36.43
N ILE A 30 19.54 -41.26 37.56
CA ILE A 30 18.69 -40.06 37.60
C ILE A 30 19.37 -38.89 36.87
N ALA A 31 20.66 -38.66 37.12
CA ALA A 31 21.41 -37.57 36.50
C ALA A 31 21.53 -37.74 34.97
N SER A 32 21.81 -38.95 34.48
CA SER A 32 21.90 -39.24 33.05
C SER A 32 20.54 -39.12 32.34
N TYR A 33 19.46 -39.54 32.99
CA TYR A 33 18.09 -39.37 32.48
C TYR A 33 17.70 -37.89 32.36
N LEU A 34 17.98 -37.08 33.39
CA LEU A 34 17.72 -35.64 33.36
C LEU A 34 18.56 -34.93 32.28
N LEU A 35 19.82 -35.32 32.10
CA LEU A 35 20.69 -34.78 31.04
C LEU A 35 20.14 -35.12 29.64
N PHE A 36 19.66 -36.35 29.46
CA PHE A 36 19.01 -36.79 28.23
C PHE A 36 17.74 -35.97 27.94
N LEU A 37 16.85 -35.82 28.92
CA LEU A 37 15.63 -35.02 28.76
C LEU A 37 15.91 -33.55 28.43
N LEU A 38 16.88 -32.93 29.10
CA LEU A 38 17.30 -31.54 28.83
C LEU A 38 17.87 -31.40 27.41
N GLY A 39 18.66 -32.38 26.97
CA GLY A 39 19.17 -32.41 25.60
C GLY A 39 18.05 -32.55 24.57
N VAL A 40 17.09 -33.45 24.79
CA VAL A 40 15.93 -33.65 23.89
C VAL A 40 15.08 -32.39 23.83
N TRP A 41 14.85 -31.73 24.97
CA TRP A 41 14.10 -30.48 25.04
C TRP A 41 14.79 -29.32 24.31
N ALA A 42 16.13 -29.27 24.36
CA ALA A 42 16.93 -28.27 23.65
C ALA A 42 17.02 -28.51 22.13
N VAL A 43 16.86 -29.77 21.67
CA VAL A 43 16.85 -30.14 20.24
C VAL A 43 15.41 -30.19 19.69
N SER A 44 14.40 -30.16 20.55
CA SER A 44 12.99 -30.22 20.16
C SER A 44 12.64 -29.06 19.23
N PRO A 45 12.03 -29.34 18.05
CA PRO A 45 11.58 -28.30 17.12
C PRO A 45 10.47 -27.40 17.71
N VAL A 46 9.91 -27.76 18.88
CA VAL A 46 8.88 -26.99 19.59
C VAL A 46 9.38 -25.61 20.05
N ASN A 47 10.69 -25.41 20.22
CA ASN A 47 11.24 -24.10 20.57
C ASN A 47 11.37 -23.17 19.35
N ASN A 48 11.13 -23.68 18.14
CA ASN A 48 11.22 -22.97 16.88
C ASN A 48 9.85 -22.53 16.36
N LEU A 49 8.94 -22.18 17.27
CA LEU A 49 7.69 -21.48 16.94
C LEU A 49 8.05 -20.05 16.52
N ARG A 50 8.51 -19.92 15.28
CA ARG A 50 8.55 -18.64 14.58
C ARG A 50 7.10 -18.15 14.58
N GLN A 51 6.80 -17.15 15.40
CA GLN A 51 5.50 -16.49 15.38
C GLN A 51 5.21 -16.13 13.90
N PRO A 52 4.05 -16.52 13.35
CA PRO A 52 3.72 -16.14 11.99
C PRO A 52 3.80 -14.62 11.90
N LYS A 53 4.62 -14.11 10.98
CA LYS A 53 4.70 -12.66 10.73
C LYS A 53 3.36 -12.25 10.14
N VAL A 54 2.52 -11.60 10.93
CA VAL A 54 1.24 -11.07 10.46
C VAL A 54 1.54 -9.93 9.49
N VAL A 55 1.17 -10.13 8.23
CA VAL A 55 1.26 -9.11 7.16
C VAL A 55 -0.17 -8.69 6.84
N SER A 56 -0.40 -7.38 6.71
CA SER A 56 -1.72 -6.88 6.31
C SER A 56 -2.04 -7.31 4.87
N PRO A 57 -3.31 -7.61 4.55
CA PRO A 57 -3.70 -7.98 3.20
C PRO A 57 -3.47 -6.81 2.24
N SER A 58 -3.28 -7.14 0.96
CA SER A 58 -3.05 -6.16 -0.11
C SER A 58 -3.96 -6.43 -1.29
N GLN A 59 -4.57 -5.36 -1.81
CA GLN A 59 -5.50 -5.44 -2.93
C GLN A 59 -5.27 -4.26 -3.89
N VAL A 60 -5.47 -4.50 -5.20
CA VAL A 60 -5.46 -3.44 -6.20
C VAL A 60 -6.79 -2.69 -6.12
N VAL A 61 -6.73 -1.42 -5.70
CA VAL A 61 -7.93 -0.62 -5.47
C VAL A 61 -8.27 0.32 -6.63
N TYR A 62 -7.35 0.54 -7.56
CA TYR A 62 -7.61 1.34 -8.75
C TYR A 62 -6.64 0.97 -9.87
N ARG A 63 -7.12 0.97 -11.12
CA ARG A 63 -6.27 0.83 -12.31
C ARG A 63 -6.38 2.07 -13.18
N PHE A 64 -5.24 2.67 -13.51
CA PHE A 64 -5.16 3.74 -14.51
C PHE A 64 -5.16 3.14 -15.91
N ASP A 65 -4.46 2.02 -16.09
CA ASP A 65 -4.39 1.22 -17.30
C ASP A 65 -3.86 -0.20 -16.98
N GLU A 66 -3.34 -0.91 -17.97
CA GLU A 66 -2.77 -2.27 -17.84
C GLU A 66 -1.55 -2.33 -16.92
N ASN A 67 -0.73 -1.28 -16.85
CA ASN A 67 0.58 -1.28 -16.16
C ASN A 67 0.57 -0.45 -14.88
N ARG A 68 -0.31 0.57 -14.79
CA ARG A 68 -0.34 1.53 -13.70
C ARG A 68 -1.54 1.31 -12.78
N TYR A 69 -1.30 1.16 -11.48
CA TYR A 69 -2.36 0.89 -10.52
C TYR A 69 -2.04 1.38 -9.09
N LEU A 70 -3.09 1.42 -8.26
CA LEU A 70 -2.98 1.69 -6.83
C LEU A 70 -3.14 0.40 -6.04
N LEU A 71 -2.17 0.12 -5.18
CA LEU A 71 -2.20 -1.00 -4.25
C LEU A 71 -2.45 -0.48 -2.83
N LEU A 72 -3.47 -1.01 -2.17
CA LEU A 72 -3.75 -0.73 -0.77
C LEU A 72 -3.31 -1.90 0.09
N THR A 73 -2.47 -1.65 1.09
CA THR A 73 -2.10 -2.63 2.11
C THR A 73 -2.69 -2.21 3.45
N GLY A 74 -3.69 -2.94 3.95
CA GLY A 74 -4.46 -2.53 5.12
C GLY A 74 -5.73 -3.33 5.34
N TYR A 75 -6.62 -2.83 6.19
CA TYR A 75 -7.88 -3.50 6.54
C TYR A 75 -9.05 -2.54 6.36
N ARG A 76 -10.21 -3.07 5.96
CA ARG A 76 -11.45 -2.30 5.84
C ARG A 76 -11.27 -1.01 5.01
N CYS A 77 -10.57 -1.14 3.88
CA CYS A 77 -10.28 -0.03 2.96
C CYS A 77 -9.47 1.13 3.57
N GLN A 78 -8.75 0.86 4.65
CA GLN A 78 -7.84 1.79 5.30
C GLN A 78 -6.44 1.19 5.38
N GLY A 79 -5.43 1.93 4.91
CA GLY A 79 -4.07 1.42 4.95
C GLY A 79 -3.04 2.31 4.28
N GLN A 80 -1.89 1.69 3.99
CA GLN A 80 -0.85 2.29 3.18
C GLN A 80 -1.20 2.15 1.71
N LEU A 81 -1.13 3.26 0.98
CA LEU A 81 -1.46 3.31 -0.45
C LEU A 81 -0.19 3.50 -1.27
N TYR A 82 -0.03 2.70 -2.30
CA TYR A 82 1.11 2.69 -3.20
C TYR A 82 0.65 2.99 -4.62
N PHE A 83 1.41 3.82 -5.33
CA PHE A 83 1.35 3.89 -6.79
C PHE A 83 2.39 2.94 -7.36
N ILE A 84 1.98 2.15 -8.35
CA ILE A 84 2.83 1.18 -9.04
C ILE A 84 2.68 1.36 -10.55
N ASP A 85 3.81 1.42 -11.26
CA ASP A 85 3.91 1.27 -12.70
C ASP A 85 4.88 0.14 -13.01
N ASP A 86 4.35 -1.01 -13.42
CA ASP A 86 5.17 -2.19 -13.72
C ASP A 86 6.00 -2.01 -14.98
N LYS A 87 5.55 -1.20 -15.95
CA LYS A 87 6.29 -1.02 -17.20
C LYS A 87 7.52 -0.15 -16.98
N GLU A 88 7.35 0.94 -16.23
CA GLU A 88 8.42 1.92 -15.96
C GLU A 88 9.20 1.61 -14.67
N GLN A 89 8.83 0.52 -13.99
CA GLN A 89 9.41 0.04 -12.73
C GLN A 89 9.41 1.15 -11.65
N VAL A 90 8.26 1.80 -11.51
CA VAL A 90 8.05 2.88 -10.53
C VAL A 90 7.19 2.37 -9.38
N TYR A 91 7.68 2.60 -8.16
CA TYR A 91 7.00 2.26 -6.93
C TYR A 91 7.06 3.46 -5.99
N TYR A 92 5.91 3.96 -5.55
CA TYR A 92 5.85 5.14 -4.69
C TYR A 92 4.84 4.97 -3.55
N LEU A 93 5.29 5.17 -2.30
CA LEU A 93 4.43 5.19 -1.12
C LEU A 93 3.74 6.57 -0.98
N LEU A 94 2.45 6.64 -1.30
CA LEU A 94 1.67 7.88 -1.24
C LEU A 94 1.31 8.29 0.20
N SER A 95 1.17 7.30 1.09
CA SER A 95 0.85 7.52 2.50
C SER A 95 1.56 6.53 3.40
N ALA A 96 2.46 7.03 4.25
CA ALA A 96 3.05 6.21 5.31
C ALA A 96 2.05 5.88 6.43
N GLY A 97 1.03 6.73 6.64
CA GLY A 97 -0.05 6.52 7.60
C GLY A 97 -1.28 5.84 6.97
N SER A 98 -2.17 5.30 7.79
CA SER A 98 -3.43 4.71 7.34
C SER A 98 -4.37 5.78 6.78
N ARG A 99 -4.84 5.61 5.55
CA ARG A 99 -5.83 6.49 4.92
C ARG A 99 -6.94 5.69 4.28
N GLU A 100 -8.15 6.26 4.28
CA GLU A 100 -9.26 5.80 3.45
C GLU A 100 -9.00 6.17 1.98
N ILE A 101 -9.57 5.38 1.07
CA ILE A 101 -9.51 5.63 -0.37
C ILE A 101 -10.72 6.44 -0.85
N TYR A 102 -10.60 7.09 -2.00
CA TYR A 102 -11.69 7.86 -2.62
C TYR A 102 -12.61 6.91 -3.40
N THR A 103 -13.83 6.70 -2.90
CA THR A 103 -14.78 5.69 -3.44
C THR A 103 -15.84 6.26 -4.40
N GLU A 104 -15.86 7.58 -4.56
CA GLU A 104 -16.71 8.26 -5.53
C GLU A 104 -16.15 8.11 -6.96
N PRO A 105 -16.95 8.36 -8.01
CA PRO A 105 -16.52 8.39 -9.40
C PRO A 105 -15.17 9.11 -9.61
N TYR A 106 -14.22 8.38 -10.17
CA TYR A 106 -12.85 8.83 -10.40
C TYR A 106 -12.26 8.26 -11.69
N ARG A 107 -12.20 9.07 -12.75
CA ARG A 107 -11.61 8.69 -14.04
C ARG A 107 -10.34 9.46 -14.32
N HIS A 108 -9.30 8.74 -14.74
CA HIS A 108 -7.98 9.32 -14.93
C HIS A 108 -7.32 8.80 -16.23
N PRO A 109 -7.73 9.33 -17.40
CA PRO A 109 -7.08 9.02 -18.68
C PRO A 109 -5.69 9.65 -18.88
N ALA A 110 -5.21 10.51 -17.98
CA ALA A 110 -3.90 11.15 -18.14
C ALA A 110 -2.74 10.15 -17.96
N LYS A 111 -1.73 10.24 -18.84
CA LYS A 111 -0.63 9.25 -18.92
C LYS A 111 0.60 9.70 -18.11
N ASN A 112 1.15 10.87 -18.41
CA ASN A 112 2.37 11.34 -17.75
C ASN A 112 2.10 12.08 -16.42
N TYR A 113 0.89 12.61 -16.28
CA TYR A 113 0.41 13.33 -15.11
C TYR A 113 -0.43 12.40 -14.25
N ILE A 114 -0.05 12.11 -13.01
CA ILE A 114 -0.82 11.27 -12.07
C ILE A 114 -1.43 12.15 -10.99
N SER A 115 -2.69 11.92 -10.64
CA SER A 115 -3.38 12.77 -9.65
C SER A 115 -4.40 12.00 -8.87
N ILE A 116 -4.12 11.79 -7.59
CA ILE A 116 -4.84 10.86 -6.72
C ILE A 116 -5.40 11.64 -5.54
N PRO A 117 -6.73 11.76 -5.41
CA PRO A 117 -7.33 12.50 -4.31
C PRO A 117 -7.20 11.72 -3.00
N LEU A 118 -7.24 12.45 -1.88
CA LEU A 118 -7.62 11.85 -0.60
C LEU A 118 -9.12 11.52 -0.59
N SER A 119 -9.56 10.66 0.34
CA SER A 119 -10.96 10.24 0.45
C SER A 119 -11.96 11.39 0.62
N ASP A 120 -11.53 12.47 1.28
CA ASP A 120 -12.30 13.68 1.56
C ASP A 120 -12.03 14.83 0.56
N ILE A 121 -11.19 14.60 -0.45
CA ILE A 121 -10.71 15.59 -1.44
C ILE A 121 -9.97 16.81 -0.85
N SER A 122 -9.64 16.80 0.44
CA SER A 122 -8.95 17.91 1.12
C SER A 122 -7.55 18.18 0.56
N ALA A 123 -6.93 17.15 0.02
CA ALA A 123 -5.68 17.23 -0.71
C ALA A 123 -5.65 16.24 -1.87
N ILE A 124 -4.75 16.50 -2.81
CA ILE A 124 -4.53 15.68 -4.00
C ILE A 124 -3.04 15.39 -4.10
N ASN A 125 -2.68 14.12 -4.20
CA ASN A 125 -1.32 13.69 -4.51
C ASN A 125 -1.11 13.77 -6.01
N THR A 126 -0.21 14.65 -6.44
CA THR A 126 0.06 14.91 -7.85
C THR A 126 1.49 14.53 -8.21
N SER A 127 1.66 13.82 -9.32
CA SER A 127 2.94 13.59 -9.97
C SER A 127 2.91 14.14 -11.39
N ILE A 128 4.00 14.80 -11.79
CA ILE A 128 4.22 15.32 -13.15
C ILE A 128 5.35 14.57 -13.88
N ASP A 129 5.87 13.52 -13.26
CA ASP A 129 7.06 12.77 -13.68
C ASP A 129 6.78 11.26 -13.79
N GLY A 130 5.54 10.89 -14.14
CA GLY A 130 5.14 9.49 -14.32
C GLY A 130 5.10 8.67 -13.02
N GLY A 131 4.87 9.32 -11.88
CA GLY A 131 4.77 8.69 -10.56
C GLY A 131 6.10 8.52 -9.82
N ARG A 132 7.22 9.01 -10.37
CA ARG A 132 8.54 8.91 -9.72
C ARG A 132 8.63 9.77 -8.47
N SER A 133 7.90 10.88 -8.43
CA SER A 133 7.71 11.70 -7.24
C SER A 133 6.28 12.24 -7.17
N PHE A 134 5.78 12.41 -5.95
CA PHE A 134 4.47 13.01 -5.71
C PHE A 134 4.58 14.23 -4.81
N ARG A 135 3.69 15.19 -5.05
CA ARG A 135 3.44 16.35 -4.21
C ARG A 135 2.03 16.28 -3.68
N ASN A 136 1.88 16.35 -2.36
CA ASN A 136 0.58 16.50 -1.73
C ASN A 136 0.17 17.97 -1.77
N ILE A 137 -0.89 18.27 -2.52
CA ILE A 137 -1.39 19.62 -2.75
C ILE A 137 -2.71 19.74 -2.01
N HIS A 138 -2.73 20.54 -0.96
CA HIS A 138 -3.98 20.93 -0.33
C HIS A 138 -4.83 21.71 -1.32
N VAL A 139 -6.09 21.31 -1.45
CA VAL A 139 -7.02 21.99 -2.35
C VAL A 139 -7.40 23.31 -1.70
N ALA A 140 -6.70 24.37 -2.10
CA ALA A 140 -7.05 25.72 -1.71
C ALA A 140 -8.14 26.20 -2.65
N ASP A 141 -9.39 26.03 -2.26
CA ASP A 141 -10.47 26.82 -2.83
C ASP A 141 -10.88 27.84 -1.76
N GLY A 142 -11.19 29.08 -2.15
CA GLY A 142 -11.64 30.12 -1.22
C GLY A 142 -12.93 29.73 -0.48
N TYR A 143 -13.51 28.61 -0.88
CA TYR A 143 -14.55 27.83 -0.24
C TYR A 143 -13.96 26.44 -0.03
N TRP A 144 -13.78 26.00 1.20
CA TRP A 144 -13.46 24.61 1.49
C TRP A 144 -14.47 23.74 0.73
N LEU A 145 -14.02 22.97 -0.27
CA LEU A 145 -14.82 21.85 -0.79
C LEU A 145 -14.99 20.95 0.42
N GLY A 146 -16.16 21.07 1.05
CA GLY A 146 -16.43 20.49 2.35
C GLY A 146 -16.21 18.99 2.34
N ASP A 147 -16.05 18.44 3.54
CA ASP A 147 -15.92 17.01 3.78
C ASP A 147 -16.97 16.25 2.95
N HIS A 148 -16.52 15.42 2.00
CA HIS A 148 -17.36 14.57 1.15
C HIS A 148 -18.34 15.26 0.16
N ASP A 149 -18.12 16.50 -0.28
CA ASP A 149 -19.01 17.20 -1.22
C ASP A 149 -18.62 17.12 -2.72
N SER A 150 -17.79 16.15 -3.10
CA SER A 150 -17.40 15.88 -4.50
C SER A 150 -17.97 14.54 -5.00
N PRO A 151 -19.13 14.52 -5.68
CA PRO A 151 -19.66 13.32 -6.34
C PRO A 151 -18.78 12.81 -7.48
N GLN A 152 -17.80 13.57 -7.98
CA GLN A 152 -16.96 13.12 -9.09
C GLN A 152 -15.65 13.91 -9.20
N TYR A 153 -14.55 13.19 -9.39
CA TYR A 153 -13.24 13.73 -9.66
C TYR A 153 -12.66 13.14 -10.95
N ASP A 154 -12.42 13.92 -11.99
CA ASP A 154 -11.84 13.40 -13.24
C ASP A 154 -10.57 14.14 -13.63
N VAL A 155 -9.66 13.44 -14.30
CA VAL A 155 -8.39 13.99 -14.76
C VAL A 155 -8.25 13.79 -16.25
N VAL A 156 -8.54 14.83 -17.02
CA VAL A 156 -8.60 14.78 -18.48
C VAL A 156 -7.67 15.85 -19.07
N ASN A 157 -6.85 15.48 -20.05
CA ASN A 157 -5.89 16.38 -20.70
C ASN A 157 -4.98 17.10 -19.68
N ASP A 158 -4.41 16.32 -18.75
CA ASP A 158 -3.55 16.78 -17.66
C ASP A 158 -4.17 17.87 -16.77
N GLN A 159 -5.51 17.93 -16.73
CA GLN A 159 -6.28 18.85 -15.88
C GLN A 159 -7.19 18.05 -14.96
N ALA A 160 -7.18 18.44 -13.69
CA ALA A 160 -8.08 17.92 -12.68
C ALA A 160 -9.41 18.70 -12.68
N PHE A 161 -10.52 17.98 -12.57
CA PHE A 161 -11.89 18.50 -12.54
C PHE A 161 -12.63 17.89 -11.35
N ILE A 162 -13.26 18.74 -10.54
CA ILE A 162 -14.09 18.34 -9.40
C ILE A 162 -15.50 18.85 -9.68
N LEU A 163 -16.47 17.95 -9.78
CA LEU A 163 -17.87 18.32 -9.75
C LEU A 163 -18.32 18.34 -8.29
N ALA A 164 -18.71 19.51 -7.79
CA ALA A 164 -19.25 19.65 -6.45
C ALA A 164 -20.74 19.26 -6.43
N LYS A 165 -21.27 18.88 -5.25
CA LYS A 165 -22.70 18.51 -5.09
C LYS A 165 -23.69 19.60 -5.49
N ASP A 166 -23.30 20.87 -5.39
CA ASP A 166 -24.13 22.00 -5.81
C ASP A 166 -24.17 22.18 -7.35
N GLY A 167 -23.49 21.32 -8.09
CA GLY A 167 -23.41 21.33 -9.54
C GLY A 167 -22.30 22.23 -10.10
N ASN A 168 -21.54 22.93 -9.26
CA ASN A 168 -20.43 23.74 -9.74
C ASN A 168 -19.25 22.85 -10.16
N LEU A 169 -18.70 23.15 -11.33
CA LEU A 169 -17.47 22.53 -11.82
C LEU A 169 -16.27 23.37 -11.40
N HIS A 170 -15.35 22.74 -10.68
CA HIS A 170 -14.07 23.30 -10.31
C HIS A 170 -12.98 22.63 -11.16
N ALA A 171 -12.07 23.43 -11.70
CA ALA A 171 -10.99 22.93 -12.54
C ALA A 171 -9.64 23.48 -12.08
N SER A 172 -8.62 22.64 -12.18
CA SER A 172 -7.25 23.01 -11.90
C SER A 172 -6.61 23.81 -13.04
N GLU A 173 -5.42 24.35 -12.82
CA GLU A 173 -4.52 24.66 -13.93
C GLU A 173 -4.04 23.38 -14.65
N ARG A 174 -3.51 23.52 -15.87
CA ARG A 174 -2.79 22.47 -16.61
C ARG A 174 -1.27 22.69 -16.60
N PRO A 175 -0.44 21.71 -16.20
CA PRO A 175 -0.76 20.58 -15.32
C PRO A 175 -0.99 21.10 -13.89
N PHE A 176 -1.93 20.49 -13.16
CA PHE A 176 -2.21 20.91 -11.78
C PHE A 176 -0.97 20.72 -10.91
N GLY A 177 -0.81 21.59 -9.92
CA GLY A 177 0.33 21.56 -9.02
C GLY A 177 1.61 22.18 -9.55
N THR A 178 1.70 22.60 -10.81
CA THR A 178 2.93 23.21 -11.34
C THR A 178 3.16 24.65 -10.90
N LYS A 179 2.09 25.44 -10.74
CA LYS A 179 2.19 26.86 -10.37
C LYS A 179 1.34 27.22 -9.18
N ALA A 180 0.03 26.96 -9.24
CA ALA A 180 -0.89 27.34 -8.17
C ALA A 180 -1.72 26.14 -7.68
N PRO A 181 -1.88 25.94 -6.36
CA PRO A 181 -2.65 24.84 -5.78
C PRO A 181 -4.16 25.15 -5.71
N TYR A 182 -4.67 25.98 -6.63
CA TYR A 182 -6.07 26.39 -6.62
C TYR A 182 -6.89 25.55 -7.60
N MET A 183 -8.06 25.11 -7.12
CA MET A 183 -9.16 24.72 -7.98
C MET A 183 -10.04 25.95 -8.18
N LEU A 184 -10.46 26.23 -9.41
CA LEU A 184 -11.26 27.41 -9.73
C LEU A 184 -12.60 26.99 -10.33
N SER A 185 -13.68 27.61 -9.88
CA SER A 185 -14.97 27.57 -10.58
C SER A 185 -15.03 28.62 -11.69
N LYS A 186 -16.02 28.50 -12.60
CA LYS A 186 -16.34 29.57 -13.58
C LYS A 186 -16.58 30.93 -12.92
N ARG A 187 -17.16 30.93 -11.71
CA ARG A 187 -17.43 32.16 -10.95
C ARG A 187 -16.15 32.82 -10.46
N ASP A 188 -15.17 32.03 -10.04
CA ASP A 188 -13.89 32.51 -9.52
C ASP A 188 -12.92 32.93 -10.62
N GLN A 189 -13.01 32.29 -11.79
CA GLN A 189 -12.26 32.67 -12.99
C GLN A 189 -12.48 34.15 -13.37
N HIS A 190 -13.69 34.68 -13.21
CA HIS A 190 -13.99 36.09 -13.51
C HIS A 190 -13.41 37.06 -12.47
N LYS A 191 -13.16 36.58 -11.24
CA LYS A 191 -12.69 37.41 -10.10
C LYS A 191 -11.18 37.38 -9.93
N LYS A 192 -10.53 36.26 -10.26
CA LYS A 192 -9.07 36.11 -10.22
C LYS A 192 -8.53 36.29 -11.64
N ILE A 193 -7.76 37.34 -11.88
CA ILE A 193 -6.84 37.42 -13.03
C ILE A 193 -5.66 36.48 -12.71
N LEU A 194 -5.90 35.17 -12.65
CA LEU A 194 -4.80 34.22 -12.73
C LEU A 194 -4.30 34.25 -14.18
N GLY A 195 -3.01 34.52 -14.35
CA GLY A 195 -2.42 34.67 -15.66
C GLY A 195 -2.70 33.47 -16.57
N ARG A 196 -3.42 33.76 -17.66
CA ARG A 196 -3.57 33.02 -18.92
C ARG A 196 -4.75 32.03 -19.06
N SER A 197 -5.65 32.39 -19.96
CA SER A 197 -6.16 31.60 -21.10
C SER A 197 -6.90 30.27 -20.88
N GLN A 198 -7.13 29.81 -19.65
CA GLN A 198 -7.77 28.50 -19.43
C GLN A 198 -9.28 28.65 -19.18
N ILE A 199 -10.08 28.64 -20.26
CA ILE A 199 -11.54 28.64 -20.16
C ILE A 199 -11.99 27.36 -19.43
N ILE A 200 -12.69 27.52 -18.30
CA ILE A 200 -13.30 26.39 -17.60
C ILE A 200 -14.55 25.98 -18.40
N PRO A 201 -14.71 24.71 -18.80
CA PRO A 201 -15.90 24.25 -19.53
C PRO A 201 -17.14 24.23 -18.63
N ASP A 202 -18.34 24.12 -19.23
CA ASP A 202 -19.60 23.93 -18.46
C ASP A 202 -19.68 22.55 -17.81
N THR A 203 -19.05 21.54 -18.41
CA THR A 203 -19.04 20.16 -17.95
C THR A 203 -17.64 19.58 -18.05
N ILE A 204 -17.39 18.47 -17.36
CA ILE A 204 -16.15 17.70 -17.52
C ILE A 204 -16.02 17.31 -19.01
N PRO A 205 -14.85 17.50 -19.63
CA PRO A 205 -14.60 17.05 -21.00
C PRO A 205 -14.88 15.54 -21.15
N PRO A 206 -15.30 15.08 -22.34
CA PRO A 206 -15.53 13.65 -22.57
C PRO A 206 -14.25 12.85 -22.33
N ILE A 207 -14.40 11.66 -21.75
CA ILE A 207 -13.32 10.71 -21.57
C ILE A 207 -12.92 10.17 -22.95
N PRO A 208 -11.61 10.03 -23.26
CA PRO A 208 -11.15 9.45 -24.52
C PRO A 208 -11.66 8.01 -24.73
N ASP A 209 -11.93 7.64 -25.99
CA ASP A 209 -12.40 6.30 -26.35
C ASP A 209 -11.38 5.19 -26.06
N ASP A 210 -10.09 5.53 -25.95
CA ASP A 210 -8.99 4.61 -25.63
C ASP A 210 -8.75 4.48 -24.11
N TYR A 211 -9.62 5.04 -23.26
CA TYR A 211 -9.51 4.91 -21.81
C TYR A 211 -9.88 3.51 -21.34
N THR A 212 -8.94 2.83 -20.70
CA THR A 212 -9.10 1.46 -20.18
C THR A 212 -9.01 1.38 -18.65
N GLY A 213 -8.88 2.52 -17.98
CA GLY A 213 -8.82 2.60 -16.53
C GLY A 213 -10.18 2.35 -15.86
N TRP A 214 -10.17 2.23 -14.54
CA TRP A 214 -11.39 2.06 -13.77
C TRP A 214 -12.12 3.37 -13.55
N ASP A 215 -13.45 3.32 -13.51
CA ASP A 215 -14.28 4.52 -13.32
C ASP A 215 -14.33 5.04 -11.88
N LYS A 216 -13.81 4.26 -10.92
CA LYS A 216 -13.65 4.65 -9.51
C LYS A 216 -12.72 3.68 -8.79
N MET A 217 -12.24 4.07 -7.61
CA MET A 217 -11.56 3.12 -6.73
C MET A 217 -12.56 2.10 -6.17
N GLN A 218 -12.09 0.87 -6.02
CA GLN A 218 -12.88 -0.25 -5.51
C GLN A 218 -12.11 -0.85 -4.35
N CYS A 219 -12.81 -1.23 -3.30
CA CYS A 219 -12.21 -1.97 -2.22
C CYS A 219 -13.23 -2.92 -1.62
N ASP A 220 -12.80 -4.15 -1.42
CA ASP A 220 -13.55 -5.16 -0.70
C ASP A 220 -13.15 -5.10 0.78
N TYR A 221 -14.15 -4.84 1.65
CA TYR A 221 -13.97 -4.70 3.08
C TYR A 221 -13.68 -6.02 3.79
N ASP A 222 -14.15 -7.14 3.21
CA ASP A 222 -14.08 -8.48 3.80
C ASP A 222 -12.98 -9.33 3.15
N ASP A 223 -12.30 -8.79 2.13
CA ASP A 223 -11.19 -9.45 1.48
C ASP A 223 -10.00 -9.57 2.44
N ASN A 224 -9.88 -10.77 3.01
CA ASN A 224 -8.77 -11.18 3.86
C ASN A 224 -7.60 -11.72 3.03
N ASP A 225 -7.75 -11.83 1.70
CA ASP A 225 -6.76 -12.46 0.85
C ASP A 225 -5.68 -11.46 0.40
N THR A 226 -4.47 -11.99 0.25
CA THR A 226 -3.34 -11.28 -0.35
C THR A 226 -3.31 -11.67 -1.82
N ILE A 227 -4.03 -10.97 -2.69
CA ILE A 227 -3.92 -11.20 -4.13
C ILE A 227 -2.91 -10.19 -4.70
N LEU A 228 -1.63 -10.54 -4.57
CA LEU A 228 -0.59 -9.96 -5.40
C LEU A 228 -0.57 -10.72 -6.74
N PRO A 229 -0.46 -10.05 -7.89
CA PRO A 229 -0.12 -10.74 -9.12
C PRO A 229 1.26 -11.39 -8.90
N ASP A 230 1.36 -12.69 -9.16
CA ASP A 230 2.60 -13.47 -9.27
C ASP A 230 3.22 -14.09 -8.00
N ASN A 231 2.45 -14.38 -6.95
CA ASN A 231 2.87 -15.23 -5.80
C ASN A 231 4.12 -14.77 -5.01
N HIS A 232 4.65 -13.57 -5.26
CA HIS A 232 5.68 -12.99 -4.41
C HIS A 232 5.03 -12.18 -3.28
N PRO A 233 5.33 -12.44 -2.00
CA PRO A 233 4.91 -11.55 -0.93
C PRO A 233 5.46 -10.15 -1.19
N LEU A 234 4.69 -9.10 -0.88
CA LEU A 234 5.09 -7.69 -1.03
C LEU A 234 6.50 -7.45 -0.47
N LEU A 235 6.84 -8.14 0.62
CA LEU A 235 8.15 -8.11 1.25
C LEU A 235 9.29 -8.66 0.36
N GLU A 236 9.09 -9.71 -0.43
CA GLU A 236 10.10 -10.20 -1.37
C GLU A 236 10.34 -9.18 -2.50
N VAL A 237 9.27 -8.61 -3.06
CA VAL A 237 9.39 -7.56 -4.08
C VAL A 237 10.11 -6.34 -3.49
N PHE A 238 9.70 -5.85 -2.32
CA PHE A 238 10.37 -4.74 -1.64
C PHE A 238 11.81 -5.07 -1.23
N GLN A 239 12.12 -6.27 -0.76
CA GLN A 239 13.48 -6.66 -0.32
C GLN A 239 14.43 -6.87 -1.49
N GLN A 240 13.94 -7.44 -2.58
CA GLN A 240 14.67 -7.61 -3.84
C GLN A 240 15.00 -6.25 -4.48
N TRP A 241 14.08 -5.29 -4.40
CA TRP A 241 14.28 -3.92 -4.89
C TRP A 241 15.17 -3.03 -4.00
N LEU A 242 15.11 -3.20 -2.68
CA LEU A 242 15.97 -2.47 -1.74
C LEU A 242 17.40 -3.05 -1.62
N GLY A 243 17.73 -4.11 -2.37
CA GLY A 243 19.03 -4.78 -2.29
C GLY A 243 19.27 -5.48 -0.94
N THR A 244 18.21 -5.87 -0.25
CA THR A 244 18.26 -6.50 1.09
C THR A 244 17.84 -7.97 1.08
N ALA A 245 17.49 -8.51 -0.09
CA ALA A 245 17.38 -9.95 -0.30
C ALA A 245 18.78 -10.55 -0.35
N ASN A 246 19.12 -11.38 0.65
CA ASN A 246 20.29 -12.26 0.62
C ASN A 246 19.96 -13.55 -0.14
#